data_AF-A0A1D2YUW9-F1
#
_entry.id   AF-A0A1D2YUW9-F1
#
_cell.length_a   1.000
_cell.length_b   1.000
_cell.length_c   1.000
_cell.angle_alpha   90.00
_cell.angle_beta   90.00
_cell.angle_gamma   90.00
#
_symmetry.space_group_name_H-M   'P 1'
#
loop_
_entity.id
_entity.type
_entity.pdbx_description
1 polymer ?
#
loop_
_entity_poly.entity_id
_entity_poly.type
_entity_poly.pdbx_seq_one_letter_code
_entity_poly.pdbx_strand_id
1 'polypeptide(L)'
;MKAYIIGVAMFVVFISFTIFQQDYNLYQEHLYNLKFVAEESAASAAQYIDVDNYAEGKIIFNRLEGIEAAEYLIIKQLKLDKNFMPLSNSYWHERIDYRINFFDESNSVFPFLYENSENNFVLTISNPTVVITINAGEPRYRLFNSLTDAIMIAVYEWKGR
;
A
#
# COMPACT_ATOMS: atom_id res chain seq x y z
N MET A 1 38.90 32.26 -15.77
CA MET A 1 38.68 31.57 -14.48
C MET A 1 37.22 31.62 -14.02
N LYS A 2 36.57 32.78 -13.91
CA LYS A 2 35.15 32.88 -13.48
C LYS A 2 34.17 32.04 -14.33
N ALA A 3 34.25 32.14 -15.66
CA ALA A 3 33.38 31.36 -16.56
C ALA A 3 33.57 29.84 -16.42
N TYR A 4 34.79 29.39 -16.13
CA TYR A 4 35.09 27.97 -15.91
C TYR A 4 34.46 27.47 -14.61
N ILE A 5 34.60 28.23 -13.52
CA ILE A 5 33.98 27.90 -12.22
C ILE A 5 32.45 27.83 -12.36
N ILE A 6 31.85 28.78 -13.07
CA ILE A 6 30.41 28.80 -13.33
C ILE A 6 29.97 27.59 -14.17
N GLY A 7 30.74 27.23 -15.21
CA GLY A 7 30.44 26.07 -16.04
C GLY A 7 30.48 24.76 -15.25
N VAL A 8 31.49 24.58 -14.39
CA VAL A 8 31.59 23.40 -13.51
C VAL A 8 30.43 23.39 -12.50
N ALA A 9 30.07 24.53 -11.92
CA ALA A 9 28.95 24.61 -10.99
C ALA A 9 27.61 24.25 -11.65
N MET A 10 27.34 24.76 -12.86
CA MET A 10 26.14 24.38 -13.62
C MET A 10 26.10 22.89 -13.95
N PHE A 11 27.25 22.31 -14.29
CA PHE A 11 27.35 20.88 -14.59
C PHE A 11 27.03 20.01 -13.37
N VAL A 12 27.55 20.36 -12.19
CA VAL A 12 27.24 19.67 -10.93
C VAL A 12 25.74 19.77 -10.62
N VAL A 13 25.15 20.97 -10.74
CA VAL A 13 23.71 21.16 -10.54
C VAL A 13 22.90 20.30 -11.51
N PHE A 14 23.28 20.27 -12.79
CA PHE A 14 22.60 19.46 -13.80
C PHE A 14 22.64 17.95 -13.48
N ILE A 15 23.79 17.44 -13.04
CA ILE A 15 23.92 16.04 -12.62
C ILE A 15 23.03 15.76 -11.40
N SER A 16 23.03 16.65 -10.40
CA SER A 16 22.21 16.49 -9.21
C SER A 16 20.72 16.42 -9.55
N PHE A 17 20.23 17.31 -10.43
CA PHE A 17 18.84 17.25 -10.91
C PHE A 17 18.55 15.97 -11.69
N THR A 18 19.49 15.49 -12.50
CA THR A 18 19.30 14.25 -13.27
C THR A 18 19.18 13.03 -12.36
N ILE A 19 20.03 12.94 -11.32
CA ILE A 19 19.97 11.86 -10.33
C ILE A 19 18.65 11.91 -9.56
N PHE A 20 18.24 13.11 -9.12
CA PHE A 20 16.97 13.30 -8.42
C PHE A 20 15.76 12.90 -9.29
N GLN A 21 15.75 13.30 -10.56
CA GLN A 21 14.67 12.94 -11.49
C GLN A 21 14.58 11.42 -11.69
N GLN A 22 15.73 10.74 -11.78
CA GLN A 22 15.75 9.28 -11.90
C GLN A 22 15.18 8.61 -10.64
N ASP A 23 15.59 9.05 -9.46
CA ASP A 23 15.09 8.51 -8.19
C ASP A 23 13.60 8.77 -8.03
N TYR A 24 13.13 9.96 -8.40
CA TYR A 24 11.71 10.32 -8.38
C TYR A 24 10.88 9.43 -9.31
N ASN A 25 11.35 9.18 -10.55
CA ASN A 25 10.64 8.32 -11.49
C ASN A 25 10.54 6.88 -10.99
N LEU A 26 11.62 6.34 -10.42
CA LEU A 26 11.62 5.01 -9.81
C LEU A 26 10.66 4.94 -8.61
N TYR A 27 10.69 5.97 -7.75
CA TYR A 27 9.75 6.06 -6.64
C TYR A 27 8.30 6.04 -7.12
N GLN A 28 7.94 6.84 -8.14
CA GLN A 28 6.59 6.85 -8.69
C GLN A 28 6.15 5.47 -9.20
N GLU A 29 7.03 4.77 -9.93
CA GLU A 29 6.74 3.41 -10.40
C GLU A 29 6.44 2.44 -9.24
N HIS A 30 7.28 2.46 -8.21
CA HIS A 30 7.09 1.60 -7.03
C HIS A 30 5.89 2.03 -6.18
N LEU A 31 5.53 3.30 -6.19
CA LEU A 31 4.33 3.82 -5.53
C LEU A 31 3.06 3.32 -6.23
N TYR A 32 3.04 3.31 -7.56
CA TYR A 32 1.95 2.70 -8.33
C TYR A 32 1.84 1.20 -8.08
N ASN A 33 2.97 0.49 -8.02
CA ASN A 33 2.98 -0.92 -7.67
C ASN A 33 2.44 -1.15 -6.24
N LEU A 34 2.85 -0.33 -5.27
CA LEU A 34 2.35 -0.43 -3.90
C LEU A 34 0.84 -0.22 -3.81
N LYS A 35 0.31 0.77 -4.55
CA LYS A 35 -1.13 0.99 -4.67
C LYS A 35 -1.85 -0.24 -5.25
N PHE A 36 -1.34 -0.78 -6.36
CA PHE A 36 -1.89 -1.99 -6.98
C PHE A 36 -1.90 -3.17 -6.00
N VAL A 37 -0.80 -3.38 -5.27
CA VAL A 37 -0.71 -4.43 -4.25
C VAL A 37 -1.75 -4.25 -3.15
N ALA A 38 -1.94 -3.02 -2.66
CA ALA A 38 -2.95 -2.75 -1.65
C ALA A 38 -4.37 -3.07 -2.17
N GLU A 39 -4.71 -2.64 -3.39
CA GLU A 39 -6.01 -2.89 -4.03
C GLU A 39 -6.28 -4.38 -4.24
N GLU A 40 -5.32 -5.10 -4.83
CA GLU A 40 -5.44 -6.55 -5.06
C GLU A 40 -5.48 -7.35 -3.78
N SER A 41 -4.74 -6.93 -2.74
CA SER A 41 -4.77 -7.58 -1.43
C SER A 41 -6.13 -7.39 -0.76
N ALA A 42 -6.73 -6.19 -0.86
CA ALA A 42 -8.05 -5.92 -0.30
C ALA A 42 -9.13 -6.72 -1.04
N ALA A 43 -9.04 -6.78 -2.37
CA ALA A 43 -9.94 -7.59 -3.19
C ALA A 43 -9.81 -9.09 -2.87
N SER A 44 -8.58 -9.58 -2.74
CA SER A 44 -8.33 -11.00 -2.44
C SER A 44 -8.81 -11.38 -1.05
N ALA A 45 -8.57 -10.54 -0.04
CA ALA A 45 -9.11 -10.77 1.30
C ALA A 45 -10.65 -10.81 1.31
N ALA A 46 -11.29 -9.97 0.50
CA ALA A 46 -12.75 -9.93 0.39
C ALA A 46 -13.36 -11.11 -0.39
N GLN A 47 -12.58 -11.87 -1.16
CA GLN A 47 -13.07 -13.05 -1.89
C GLN A 47 -13.37 -14.23 -0.97
N TYR A 48 -12.73 -14.29 0.20
CA TYR A 48 -12.93 -15.38 1.16
C TYR A 48 -14.13 -15.05 2.05
N ILE A 49 -15.28 -15.63 1.69
CA ILE A 49 -16.56 -15.48 2.40
C ILE A 49 -16.91 -16.84 3.02
N ASP A 50 -17.49 -16.80 4.21
CA ASP A 50 -18.06 -17.99 4.85
C ASP A 50 -19.27 -18.48 4.04
N VAL A 51 -19.13 -19.69 3.48
CA VAL A 51 -20.12 -20.30 2.57
C VAL A 51 -21.44 -20.59 3.28
N ASP A 52 -21.41 -20.95 4.57
CA ASP A 52 -22.63 -21.28 5.32
C ASP A 52 -23.45 -20.01 5.55
N ASN A 53 -22.77 -18.92 5.96
CA ASN A 53 -23.41 -17.61 6.13
C ASN A 53 -23.86 -17.02 4.79
N TYR A 54 -23.09 -17.23 3.72
CA TYR A 54 -23.45 -16.80 2.37
C TYR A 54 -24.73 -17.46 1.87
N ALA A 55 -24.94 -18.75 2.17
CA ALA A 55 -26.18 -19.47 1.84
C ALA A 55 -27.41 -18.89 2.56
N GLU A 56 -27.22 -18.29 3.73
CA GLU A 56 -28.27 -17.54 4.46
C GLU A 56 -28.48 -16.10 3.93
N GLY A 57 -27.72 -15.69 2.91
CA GLY A 57 -27.77 -14.34 2.35
C GLY A 57 -27.01 -13.30 3.17
N LYS A 58 -26.14 -13.72 4.10
CA LYS A 58 -25.28 -12.84 4.88
C LYS A 58 -23.87 -12.83 4.32
N ILE A 59 -23.23 -11.66 4.31
CA ILE A 59 -21.84 -11.54 3.84
C ILE A 59 -20.94 -11.40 5.05
N ILE A 60 -20.30 -12.52 5.40
CA ILE A 60 -19.33 -12.62 6.49
C ILE A 60 -18.01 -13.14 5.92
N PHE A 61 -16.94 -12.38 6.11
CA PHE A 61 -15.62 -12.74 5.59
C PHE A 61 -14.95 -13.83 6.45
N ASN A 62 -14.34 -14.81 5.79
CA ASN A 62 -13.40 -15.71 6.45
C ASN A 62 -12.08 -14.96 6.64
N ARG A 63 -11.90 -14.39 7.84
CA ARG A 63 -10.76 -13.52 8.15
C ARG A 63 -9.43 -14.26 8.06
N LEU A 64 -9.35 -15.53 8.46
CA LEU A 64 -8.10 -16.28 8.45
C LEU A 64 -7.61 -16.49 7.01
N GLU A 65 -8.47 -17.05 6.15
CA GLU A 65 -8.13 -17.29 4.75
C GLU A 65 -7.93 -15.98 3.97
N GLY A 66 -8.72 -14.95 4.26
CA GLY A 66 -8.58 -13.63 3.65
C GLY A 66 -7.26 -12.94 4.02
N ILE A 67 -6.81 -13.06 5.28
CA ILE A 67 -5.50 -12.55 5.71
C ILE A 67 -4.38 -13.32 5.00
N GLU A 68 -4.41 -14.65 5.00
CA GLU A 68 -3.38 -15.46 4.34
C GLU A 68 -3.26 -15.14 2.83
N ALA A 69 -4.40 -14.93 2.16
CA ALA A 69 -4.41 -14.56 0.75
C ALA A 69 -3.82 -13.16 0.48
N ALA A 70 -4.17 -12.17 1.32
CA ALA A 70 -3.60 -10.84 1.23
C ALA A 70 -2.09 -10.86 1.52
N GLU A 71 -1.66 -11.55 2.57
CA GLU A 71 -0.24 -11.68 2.92
C GLU A 71 0.57 -12.31 1.79
N TYR A 72 0.05 -13.37 1.17
CA TYR A 72 0.69 -13.99 0.02
C TYR A 72 0.91 -13.00 -1.13
N LEU A 73 -0.09 -12.16 -1.43
CA LEU A 73 0.05 -11.13 -2.47
C LEU A 73 1.06 -10.05 -2.10
N ILE A 74 1.02 -9.55 -0.86
CA ILE A 74 1.96 -8.55 -0.36
C ILE A 74 3.40 -9.08 -0.47
N ILE A 75 3.65 -10.28 0.06
CA ILE A 75 4.97 -10.92 0.04
C ILE A 75 5.46 -11.12 -1.40
N LYS A 76 4.59 -11.67 -2.26
CA LYS A 76 4.97 -12.00 -3.63
C LYS A 76 5.24 -10.76 -4.48
N GLN A 77 4.38 -9.75 -4.41
CA GLN A 77 4.46 -8.59 -5.28
C GLN A 77 5.49 -7.56 -4.82
N LEU A 78 5.71 -7.43 -3.51
CA LEU A 78 6.74 -6.54 -2.94
C LEU A 78 8.08 -7.24 -2.75
N LYS A 79 8.19 -8.52 -3.14
CA LYS A 79 9.40 -9.36 -3.06
C LYS A 79 9.95 -9.39 -1.64
N LEU A 80 9.14 -9.89 -0.72
CA LEU A 80 9.47 -9.97 0.70
C LEU A 80 9.83 -11.41 1.12
N ASP A 81 10.49 -11.52 2.26
CA ASP A 81 10.53 -12.73 3.08
C ASP A 81 9.21 -12.91 3.86
N LYS A 82 9.02 -14.08 4.46
CA LYS A 82 7.97 -14.42 5.43
C LYS A 82 7.89 -13.45 6.62
N ASN A 83 8.97 -12.75 6.95
CA ASN A 83 8.98 -11.73 8.01
C ASN A 83 8.62 -10.32 7.49
N PHE A 84 8.14 -10.20 6.25
CA PHE A 84 7.84 -8.93 5.57
C PHE A 84 9.08 -8.02 5.41
N MET A 85 10.26 -8.63 5.41
CA MET A 85 11.51 -7.93 5.13
C MET A 85 11.80 -7.97 3.62
N PRO A 86 12.10 -6.83 2.99
CA PRO A 86 12.40 -6.80 1.57
C PRO A 86 13.63 -7.65 1.21
N LEU A 87 13.52 -8.42 0.14
CA LEU A 87 14.65 -9.17 -0.42
C LEU A 87 15.65 -8.20 -1.08
N SER A 88 16.88 -8.68 -1.32
CA SER A 88 17.95 -7.87 -1.93
C SER A 88 17.65 -7.32 -3.32
N ASN A 89 16.60 -7.83 -3.99
CA ASN A 89 16.12 -7.40 -5.30
C ASN A 89 14.82 -6.55 -5.24
N SER A 90 14.39 -6.16 -4.03
CA SER A 90 13.29 -5.24 -3.82
C SER A 90 13.78 -3.79 -3.81
N TYR A 91 12.84 -2.87 -4.07
CA TYR A 91 13.11 -1.42 -3.99
C TYR A 91 13.09 -0.93 -2.55
N TRP A 92 12.14 -1.44 -1.76
CA TRP A 92 11.97 -1.10 -0.35
C TRP A 92 13.12 -1.68 0.48
N HIS A 93 13.50 -0.99 1.56
CA HIS A 93 14.60 -1.41 2.44
C HIS A 93 14.16 -1.65 3.89
N GLU A 94 13.04 -1.06 4.28
CA GLU A 94 12.46 -1.22 5.61
C GLU A 94 11.48 -2.38 5.66
N ARG A 95 11.25 -2.88 6.86
CA ARG A 95 10.21 -3.88 7.10
C ARG A 95 8.87 -3.26 6.72
N ILE A 96 8.10 -3.98 5.91
CA ILE A 96 6.78 -3.56 5.49
C ILE A 96 5.77 -3.97 6.56
N ASP A 97 5.01 -3.00 7.06
CA ASP A 97 3.92 -3.22 7.99
C ASP A 97 2.59 -3.11 7.25
N TYR A 98 1.62 -3.96 7.59
CA TYR A 98 0.27 -3.90 7.03
C TYR A 98 -0.78 -4.07 8.12
N ARG A 99 -1.96 -3.53 7.87
CA ARG A 99 -3.14 -3.69 8.72
C ARG A 99 -4.35 -3.99 7.84
N ILE A 100 -5.11 -5.02 8.21
CA ILE A 100 -6.32 -5.43 7.50
C ILE A 100 -7.48 -5.31 8.47
N ASN A 101 -8.48 -4.51 8.10
CA ASN A 101 -9.72 -4.35 8.86
C ASN A 101 -10.88 -4.92 8.04
N PHE A 102 -11.59 -5.88 8.63
CA PHE A 102 -12.79 -6.47 8.05
C PHE A 102 -14.03 -5.85 8.67
N PHE A 103 -14.89 -5.29 7.83
CA PHE A 103 -16.21 -4.81 8.19
C PHE A 103 -17.24 -5.70 7.52
N ASP A 104 -17.93 -6.51 8.31
CA ASP A 104 -18.92 -7.48 7.87
C ASP A 104 -20.24 -7.28 8.64
N GLU A 105 -21.28 -8.01 8.26
CA GLU A 105 -22.59 -7.95 8.93
C GLU A 105 -22.58 -8.57 10.34
N SER A 106 -21.47 -9.19 10.76
CA SER A 106 -21.31 -9.71 12.13
C SER A 106 -20.84 -8.64 13.11
N ASN A 107 -20.08 -7.65 12.63
CA ASN A 107 -19.37 -6.68 13.46
C ASN A 107 -19.79 -5.24 13.19
N SER A 108 -20.55 -4.97 12.14
CA SER A 108 -20.87 -3.60 11.72
C SER A 108 -22.29 -3.47 11.20
N VAL A 109 -22.90 -2.32 11.47
CA VAL A 109 -24.20 -1.91 10.91
C VAL A 109 -23.93 -0.87 9.85
N PHE A 110 -24.34 -1.15 8.63
CA PHE A 110 -24.13 -0.27 7.49
C PHE A 110 -25.35 0.63 7.25
N PRO A 111 -25.17 1.87 6.76
CA PRO A 111 -23.90 2.54 6.47
C PRO A 111 -23.27 3.18 7.72
N PHE A 112 -21.93 3.29 7.76
CA PHE A 112 -21.21 4.04 8.79
C PHE A 112 -20.01 4.81 8.22
N LEU A 113 -19.54 5.81 8.97
CA LEU A 113 -18.34 6.59 8.63
C LEU A 113 -17.10 5.91 9.20
N TYR A 114 -16.20 5.46 8.32
CA TYR A 114 -14.88 5.00 8.69
C TYR A 114 -13.90 6.16 8.69
N GLU A 115 -13.26 6.40 9.83
CA GLU A 115 -12.20 7.40 9.99
C GLU A 115 -10.94 6.72 10.52
N ASN A 116 -9.84 6.85 9.78
CA ASN A 116 -8.53 6.45 10.23
C ASN A 116 -7.74 7.69 10.66
N SER A 117 -7.62 7.88 11.97
CA SER A 117 -6.96 9.04 12.59
C SER A 117 -5.46 9.12 12.32
N GLU A 118 -4.81 8.00 11.97
CA GLU A 118 -3.37 7.99 11.68
C GLU A 118 -3.06 8.62 10.32
N ASN A 119 -3.97 8.49 9.34
CA ASN A 119 -3.73 8.85 7.95
C ASN A 119 -4.73 9.89 7.40
N ASN A 120 -5.60 10.47 8.24
CA ASN A 120 -6.68 11.38 7.85
C ASN A 120 -7.56 10.83 6.70
N PHE A 121 -7.78 9.52 6.69
CA PHE A 121 -8.59 8.86 5.68
C PHE A 121 -10.02 8.70 6.17
N VAL A 122 -10.96 9.29 5.43
CA VAL A 122 -12.39 9.25 5.76
C VAL A 122 -13.15 8.64 4.59
N LEU A 123 -13.93 7.59 4.85
CA LEU A 123 -14.76 6.93 3.86
C LEU A 123 -16.10 6.54 4.45
N THR A 124 -17.19 6.74 3.71
CA THR A 124 -18.49 6.18 4.08
C THR A 124 -18.61 4.77 3.53
N ILE A 125 -18.73 3.79 4.44
CA ILE A 125 -18.84 2.38 4.09
C ILE A 125 -20.33 2.01 4.10
N SER A 126 -20.86 1.57 2.95
CA SER A 126 -22.28 1.22 2.79
C SER A 126 -22.54 -0.28 2.78
N ASN A 127 -21.53 -1.09 2.48
CA ASN A 127 -21.63 -2.54 2.37
C ASN A 127 -20.42 -3.22 3.04
N PRO A 128 -20.46 -4.55 3.25
CA PRO A 128 -19.33 -5.32 3.72
C PRO A 128 -18.04 -4.99 2.96
N THR A 129 -17.01 -4.61 3.70
CA THR A 129 -15.83 -3.96 3.17
C THR A 129 -14.57 -4.43 3.87
N VAL A 130 -13.50 -4.61 3.09
CA VAL A 130 -12.16 -4.85 3.60
C VAL A 130 -11.31 -3.61 3.35
N VAL A 131 -10.68 -3.10 4.40
CA VAL A 131 -9.74 -1.98 4.34
C VAL A 131 -8.34 -2.51 4.62
N ILE A 132 -7.41 -2.26 3.71
CA ILE A 132 -5.99 -2.60 3.88
C ILE A 132 -5.16 -1.32 3.89
N THR A 133 -4.30 -1.21 4.88
CA THR A 133 -3.24 -0.19 4.94
C THR A 133 -1.89 -0.89 4.87
N ILE A 134 -1.02 -0.46 3.96
CA ILE A 134 0.36 -0.94 3.84
C ILE A 134 1.29 0.25 4.04
N ASN A 135 2.24 0.14 4.96
CA ASN A 135 3.36 1.04 5.11
C ASN A 135 4.63 0.37 4.56
N ALA A 136 5.18 0.92 3.48
CA ALA A 136 6.40 0.42 2.84
C ALA A 136 7.68 1.16 3.29
N GLY A 137 7.56 2.15 4.17
CA GLY A 137 8.69 2.91 4.71
C GLY A 137 9.18 4.03 3.80
N GLU A 138 10.41 4.50 4.06
CA GLU A 138 11.00 5.62 3.33
C GLU A 138 11.34 5.26 1.86
N PRO A 139 11.07 6.16 0.88
CA PRO A 139 11.54 5.97 -0.48
C PRO A 139 13.03 6.24 -0.64
N ARG A 140 13.66 5.51 -1.55
CA ARG A 140 15.10 5.58 -1.80
C ARG A 140 15.49 6.75 -2.69
N TYR A 141 15.89 7.86 -2.07
CA TYR A 141 16.53 8.98 -2.75
C TYR A 141 18.03 9.04 -2.43
N ARG A 142 18.88 9.26 -3.44
CA ARG A 142 20.35 9.28 -3.28
C ARG A 142 20.90 10.62 -2.79
N LEU A 143 20.20 11.72 -3.09
CA LEU A 143 20.68 13.08 -2.85
C LEU A 143 19.98 13.81 -1.70
N PHE A 144 18.76 13.40 -1.39
CA PHE A 144 17.93 14.00 -0.35
C PHE A 144 17.31 12.87 0.46
N ASN A 145 17.11 13.07 1.76
CA ASN A 145 16.30 12.14 2.53
C ASN A 145 14.83 12.47 2.29
N SER A 146 13.99 11.46 2.21
CA SER A 146 12.55 11.66 2.28
C SER A 146 12.14 11.85 3.73
N LEU A 147 11.12 12.67 3.93
CA LEU A 147 10.60 12.98 5.27
C LEU A 147 9.32 12.18 5.59
N THR A 148 8.83 11.41 4.62
CA THR A 148 7.53 10.73 4.72
C THR A 148 7.60 9.32 4.18
N ASP A 149 7.01 8.40 4.95
CA ASP A 149 6.81 7.02 4.56
C ASP A 149 5.81 6.88 3.42
N ALA A 150 5.99 5.85 2.59
CA ALA A 150 5.05 5.46 1.57
C ALA A 150 3.93 4.60 2.18
N ILE A 151 2.84 5.24 2.58
CA ILE A 151 1.64 4.58 3.11
C ILE A 151 0.55 4.55 2.04
N MET A 152 0.01 3.36 1.79
CA MET A 152 -1.11 3.15 0.87
C MET A 152 -2.29 2.53 1.60
N ILE A 153 -3.48 3.10 1.37
CA ILE A 153 -4.75 2.57 1.86
C ILE A 153 -5.57 2.17 0.64
N ALA A 154 -6.05 0.93 0.65
CA ALA A 154 -6.98 0.43 -0.34
C ALA A 154 -8.23 -0.11 0.36
N VAL A 155 -9.36 0.03 -0.33
CA VAL A 155 -10.66 -0.38 0.16
C VAL A 155 -11.34 -1.19 -0.91
N TYR A 156 -11.84 -2.37 -0.52
CA TYR A 156 -12.68 -3.19 -1.36
C TYR A 156 -14.05 -3.37 -0.71
N GLU A 157 -15.06 -2.77 -1.32
CA GLU A 157 -16.45 -2.87 -0.89
C GLU A 157 -17.19 -3.89 -1.76
N TRP A 158 -17.87 -4.84 -1.12
CA TRP A 158 -18.65 -5.86 -1.81
C TRP A 158 -19.96 -5.26 -2.32
N LYS A 159 -19.94 -4.80 -3.58
CA LYS A 159 -21.10 -4.27 -4.29
C LYS A 159 -21.89 -5.41 -4.93
N GLY A 160 -22.48 -6.26 -4.09
CA GLY A 160 -23.34 -7.35 -4.51
C GLY A 160 -24.79 -7.10 -4.14
N ARG A 161 -25.41 -6.08 -4.77
CA ARG A 161 -26.86 -5.98 -4.93
C ARG A 161 -27.23 -4.91 -5.95
#